data_AF-A0A2W6S6C4-F1
#
_entry.id   AF-A0A2W6S6C4-F1
#
_cell.length_a   1.000
_cell.length_b   1.000
_cell.length_c   1.000
_cell.angle_alpha   90.00
_cell.angle_beta   90.00
_cell.angle_gamma   90.00
#
_symmetry.space_group_name_H-M   'P 1'
#
loop_
_entity.id
_entity.type
_entity.pdbx_description
1 polymer ?
#
loop_
_entity_poly.entity_id
_entity_poly.type
_entity_poly.pdbx_seq_one_letter_code
_entity_poly.pdbx_strand_id
1 'polypeptide(L)'
;MVLRHLWILAALAASPAVSAQTKASAAVPDTIKMDLAATDAIRSVLDGAFDEGHIAMLQALGHQQAVASTCSGFEIDPKAFSTEFDLIYDDSAGKPRSLDANQRAEVERKATLALGMAFGAQIAISANDHQAFCQTANQERASAKATHLIWTK
;
A
#
# COMPACT_ATOMS: atom_id res chain seq x y z
N MET A 1 76.86 5.75 -40.36
CA MET A 1 75.77 6.33 -39.56
C MET A 1 74.47 5.63 -39.97
N VAL A 2 74.14 4.46 -39.39
CA VAL A 2 72.85 3.75 -39.55
C VAL A 2 72.71 2.84 -38.31
N LEU A 3 71.99 3.28 -37.27
CA LEU A 3 70.59 2.98 -36.93
C LEU A 3 70.34 1.55 -36.39
N ARG A 4 70.23 1.47 -35.05
CA ARG A 4 69.71 0.36 -34.25
C ARG A 4 68.30 -0.02 -34.71
N HIS A 5 67.99 -1.31 -34.80
CA HIS A 5 66.60 -1.79 -34.93
C HIS A 5 66.20 -2.62 -33.71
N LEU A 6 65.22 -2.05 -33.00
CA LEU A 6 64.56 -2.58 -31.82
C LEU A 6 63.77 -3.85 -32.16
N TRP A 7 63.83 -4.80 -31.25
CA TRP A 7 62.92 -5.92 -31.12
C TRP A 7 61.57 -5.44 -30.58
N ILE A 8 60.45 -5.94 -31.13
CA ILE A 8 59.14 -5.86 -30.46
C ILE A 8 58.53 -7.26 -30.48
N LEU A 9 58.52 -7.90 -29.30
CA LEU A 9 57.71 -9.07 -28.99
C LEU A 9 56.29 -8.61 -28.70
N ALA A 10 55.31 -9.09 -29.48
CA ALA A 10 53.89 -8.90 -29.22
C ALA A 10 53.43 -9.87 -28.12
N ALA A 11 53.09 -9.35 -26.94
CA ALA A 11 52.45 -10.12 -25.88
C ALA A 11 50.92 -10.13 -26.11
N LEU A 12 50.34 -11.31 -26.37
CA LEU A 12 48.89 -11.52 -26.35
C LEU A 12 48.39 -11.46 -24.90
N ALA A 13 47.70 -10.38 -24.55
CA ALA A 13 46.97 -10.27 -23.29
C ALA A 13 45.61 -10.97 -23.41
N ALA A 14 45.50 -12.20 -22.90
CA ALA A 14 44.22 -12.87 -22.69
C ALA A 14 43.52 -12.23 -21.48
N SER A 15 42.50 -11.40 -21.73
CA SER A 15 41.66 -10.82 -20.67
C SER A 15 40.57 -11.82 -20.28
N PRO A 16 40.41 -12.16 -18.99
CA PRO A 16 39.31 -13.02 -18.55
C PRO A 16 37.98 -12.27 -18.69
N ALA A 17 37.07 -12.82 -19.49
CA ALA A 17 35.71 -12.32 -19.62
C ALA A 17 34.96 -12.56 -18.30
N VAL A 18 34.87 -11.52 -17.48
CA VAL A 18 33.96 -11.47 -16.33
C VAL A 18 32.55 -11.48 -16.90
N SER A 19 31.88 -12.64 -16.85
CA SER A 19 30.45 -12.73 -17.15
C SER A 19 29.68 -11.97 -16.07
N ALA A 20 29.36 -10.71 -16.35
CA ALA A 20 28.39 -9.96 -15.56
C ALA A 20 27.01 -10.57 -15.79
N GLN A 21 26.60 -11.50 -14.92
CA GLN A 21 25.18 -11.84 -14.77
C GLN A 21 24.48 -10.59 -14.23
N THR A 22 23.89 -9.82 -15.13
CA THR A 22 22.94 -8.78 -14.78
C THR A 22 21.79 -9.46 -14.04
N LYS A 23 21.72 -9.31 -12.71
CA LYS A 23 20.54 -9.69 -11.93
C LYS A 23 19.37 -8.90 -12.50
N ALA A 24 18.50 -9.56 -13.24
CA ALA A 24 17.23 -8.97 -13.66
C ALA A 24 16.50 -8.50 -12.39
N SER A 25 16.18 -7.21 -12.32
CA SER A 25 15.35 -6.67 -11.24
C SER A 25 14.02 -7.43 -11.25
N ALA A 26 13.65 -8.04 -10.12
CA ALA A 26 12.36 -8.72 -10.01
C ALA A 26 11.25 -7.70 -10.34
N ALA A 27 10.32 -8.10 -11.21
CA ALA A 27 9.17 -7.26 -11.54
C ALA A 27 8.34 -7.02 -10.27
N VAL A 28 7.86 -5.78 -10.10
CA VAL A 28 6.95 -5.43 -8.99
C VAL A 28 5.68 -6.29 -9.11
N PRO A 29 5.22 -6.97 -8.04
CA PRO A 29 4.00 -7.76 -8.08
C PRO A 29 2.78 -6.93 -8.47
N ASP A 30 1.83 -7.52 -9.20
CA ASP A 30 0.66 -6.78 -9.69
C ASP A 30 -0.24 -6.30 -8.56
N THR A 31 -0.34 -7.05 -7.46
CA THR A 31 -1.06 -6.64 -6.25
C THR A 31 -0.51 -5.34 -5.65
N ILE A 32 0.80 -5.13 -5.71
CA ILE A 32 1.44 -3.88 -5.27
C ILE A 32 1.11 -2.73 -6.22
N LYS A 33 1.10 -2.99 -7.53
CA LYS A 33 0.70 -1.95 -8.51
C LYS A 33 -0.76 -1.54 -8.34
N MET A 34 -1.64 -2.51 -8.06
CA MET A 34 -3.06 -2.26 -7.79
C MET A 34 -3.25 -1.40 -6.55
N ASP A 35 -2.55 -1.73 -5.46
CA ASP A 35 -2.62 -0.97 -4.20
C ASP A 35 -2.08 0.46 -4.37
N LEU A 36 -0.95 0.64 -5.06
CA LEU A 36 -0.40 1.96 -5.37
C LEU A 36 -1.34 2.79 -6.26
N ALA A 37 -1.92 2.19 -7.30
CA ALA A 37 -2.88 2.88 -8.17
C ALA A 37 -4.14 3.32 -7.40
N ALA A 38 -4.63 2.48 -6.48
CA ALA A 38 -5.75 2.84 -5.62
C ALA A 38 -5.38 3.97 -4.65
N THR A 39 -4.18 3.92 -4.07
CA THR A 39 -3.67 4.97 -3.19
C THR A 39 -3.60 6.32 -3.90
N ASP A 40 -3.08 6.34 -5.14
CA ASP A 40 -2.99 7.57 -5.93
C ASP A 40 -4.37 8.13 -6.28
N ALA A 41 -5.33 7.26 -6.62
CA ALA A 41 -6.73 7.66 -6.85
C ALA A 41 -7.38 8.25 -5.59
N ILE A 42 -7.16 7.62 -4.43
CA ILE A 42 -7.65 8.09 -3.14
C ILE A 42 -7.08 9.48 -2.81
N ARG A 43 -5.76 9.66 -2.95
CA ARG A 43 -5.11 10.97 -2.75
C ARG A 43 -5.70 12.05 -3.65
N SER A 44 -5.94 11.72 -4.92
CA SER A 44 -6.55 12.65 -5.88
C SER A 44 -7.98 13.05 -5.51
N VAL A 45 -8.78 12.13 -4.94
CA VAL A 45 -10.16 12.43 -4.53
C VAL A 45 -10.23 13.25 -3.24
N LEU A 46 -9.31 12.97 -2.32
CA LEU A 46 -9.28 13.65 -1.02
C LEU A 46 -8.74 15.08 -1.13
N ASP A 47 -7.94 15.39 -2.16
CA ASP A 47 -7.56 16.75 -2.58
C ASP A 47 -7.08 17.64 -1.41
N GLY A 48 -6.19 17.10 -0.57
CA GLY A 48 -5.62 17.80 0.58
C GLY A 48 -6.59 18.09 1.73
N ALA A 49 -7.85 17.64 1.67
CA ALA A 49 -8.82 17.78 2.78
C ALA A 49 -8.51 16.84 3.97
N PHE A 50 -7.60 15.90 3.75
CA PHE A 50 -7.16 14.85 4.66
C PHE A 50 -5.64 14.77 4.65
N ASP A 51 -5.04 14.47 5.80
CA ASP A 51 -3.62 14.15 5.89
C ASP A 51 -3.35 12.66 5.58
N GLU A 52 -2.08 12.28 5.54
CA GLU A 52 -1.67 10.89 5.28
C GLU A 52 -2.11 9.91 6.38
N GLY A 53 -2.36 10.38 7.60
CA GLY A 53 -2.90 9.55 8.68
C GLY A 53 -4.33 9.11 8.39
N HIS A 54 -5.16 10.06 7.94
CA HIS A 54 -6.52 9.76 7.50
C HIS A 54 -6.57 8.87 6.25
N ILE A 55 -5.67 9.10 5.29
CA ILE A 55 -5.56 8.24 4.10
C ILE A 55 -5.24 6.81 4.52
N ALA A 56 -4.21 6.61 5.35
CA ALA A 56 -3.82 5.30 5.85
C ALA A 56 -4.95 4.62 6.63
N MET A 57 -5.68 5.38 7.46
CA MET A 57 -6.85 4.90 8.18
C MET A 57 -7.96 4.42 7.24
N LEU A 58 -8.35 5.22 6.24
CA LEU A 58 -9.39 4.84 5.28
C LEU A 58 -8.99 3.61 4.46
N GLN A 59 -7.71 3.49 4.11
CA GLN A 59 -7.17 2.30 3.44
C GLN A 59 -7.22 1.06 4.34
N ALA A 60 -6.85 1.20 5.62
CA ALA A 60 -6.92 0.13 6.60
C ALA A 60 -8.38 -0.33 6.83
N LEU A 61 -9.33 0.59 6.94
CA LEU A 61 -10.76 0.28 7.05
C LEU A 61 -11.28 -0.42 5.79
N GLY A 62 -10.85 0.01 4.60
CA GLY A 62 -11.18 -0.63 3.33
C GLY A 62 -10.63 -2.06 3.24
N HIS A 63 -9.37 -2.26 3.65
CA HIS A 63 -8.74 -3.57 3.72
C HIS A 63 -9.49 -4.52 4.67
N GLN A 64 -9.77 -4.07 5.90
CA GLN A 64 -10.44 -4.90 6.90
C GLN A 64 -11.86 -5.29 6.48
N GLN A 65 -12.59 -4.40 5.79
CA GLN A 65 -13.88 -4.73 5.18
C GLN A 65 -13.75 -5.73 4.03
N ALA A 66 -12.72 -5.61 3.18
CA ALA A 66 -12.46 -6.58 2.11
C ALA A 66 -12.15 -7.96 2.70
N VAL A 67 -11.33 -8.04 3.74
CA VAL A 67 -11.05 -9.28 4.47
C VAL A 67 -12.33 -9.89 5.03
N ALA A 68 -13.16 -9.11 5.74
CA ALA A 68 -14.43 -9.63 6.27
C ALA A 68 -15.41 -10.09 5.18
N SER A 69 -15.30 -9.53 3.98
CA SER A 69 -16.16 -9.90 2.84
C SER A 69 -15.68 -11.14 2.08
N THR A 70 -14.39 -11.45 2.10
CA THR A 70 -13.81 -12.51 1.27
C THR A 70 -13.21 -13.66 2.07
N CYS A 71 -12.65 -13.41 3.25
CA CYS A 71 -11.97 -14.40 4.06
C CYS A 71 -12.90 -14.99 5.13
N SER A 72 -12.90 -16.30 5.27
CA SER A 72 -13.71 -16.99 6.30
C SER A 72 -13.24 -16.67 7.72
N GLY A 73 -14.20 -16.48 8.63
CA GLY A 73 -13.92 -16.27 10.05
C GLY A 73 -13.48 -14.85 10.41
N PHE A 74 -13.80 -13.87 9.56
CA PHE A 74 -13.63 -12.45 9.83
C PHE A 74 -15.00 -11.77 9.78
N GLU A 75 -15.31 -10.98 10.80
CA GLU A 75 -16.51 -10.15 10.85
C GLU A 75 -16.11 -8.76 11.33
N ILE A 76 -16.80 -7.73 10.84
CA ILE A 76 -16.59 -6.35 11.29
C ILE A 76 -17.35 -6.13 12.60
N ASP A 77 -16.69 -5.61 13.63
CA ASP A 77 -17.33 -4.99 14.78
C ASP A 77 -17.87 -3.61 14.34
N PRO A 78 -19.19 -3.41 14.25
CA PRO A 78 -19.76 -2.16 13.74
C PRO A 78 -19.43 -0.95 14.63
N LYS A 79 -19.25 -1.17 15.94
CA LYS A 79 -18.88 -0.11 16.88
C LYS A 79 -17.42 0.28 16.70
N ALA A 80 -16.54 -0.70 16.52
CA ALA A 80 -15.13 -0.43 16.22
C ALA A 80 -15.00 0.31 14.88
N PHE A 81 -15.71 -0.14 13.84
CA PHE A 81 -15.76 0.54 12.55
C PHE A 81 -16.22 2.00 12.67
N SER A 82 -17.35 2.25 13.34
CA SER A 82 -17.85 3.63 13.52
C SER A 82 -16.85 4.50 14.27
N THR A 83 -16.24 3.95 15.33
CA THR A 83 -15.28 4.69 16.16
C THR A 83 -14.06 5.12 15.34
N GLU A 84 -13.52 4.22 14.52
CA GLU A 84 -12.38 4.51 13.65
C GLU A 84 -12.77 5.43 12.49
N PHE A 85 -13.92 5.21 11.85
CA PHE A 85 -14.37 6.05 10.75
C PHE A 85 -14.66 7.49 11.21
N ASP A 86 -15.15 7.70 12.43
CA ASP A 86 -15.43 9.04 12.97
C ASP A 86 -14.14 9.87 13.19
N LEU A 87 -12.95 9.26 13.17
CA LEU A 87 -11.69 10.01 13.23
C LEU A 87 -11.47 10.91 12.01
N ILE A 88 -12.26 10.79 10.93
CA ILE A 88 -12.26 11.75 9.81
C ILE A 88 -12.57 13.19 10.24
N TYR A 89 -13.20 13.36 11.41
CA TYR A 89 -13.50 14.67 11.98
C TYR A 89 -12.38 15.21 12.85
N ASP A 90 -11.32 14.45 13.11
CA ASP A 90 -10.20 14.88 13.92
C ASP A 90 -9.07 15.45 13.05
N ASP A 91 -8.18 16.22 13.65
CA ASP A 91 -6.96 16.73 13.02
C ASP A 91 -5.78 15.76 13.24
N SER A 92 -4.63 16.09 12.66
CA SER A 92 -3.41 15.26 12.78
C SER A 92 -2.91 15.11 14.23
N ALA A 93 -3.41 15.91 15.17
CA ALA A 93 -3.09 15.82 16.60
C ALA A 93 -4.17 15.06 17.39
N GLY A 94 -5.17 14.49 16.72
CA GLY A 94 -6.29 13.77 17.35
C GLY A 94 -7.30 14.70 18.03
N LYS A 95 -7.44 15.94 17.58
CA LYS A 95 -8.42 16.89 18.11
C LYS A 95 -9.55 17.12 17.11
N PRO A 96 -10.80 17.30 17.57
CA PRO A 96 -11.91 17.61 16.68
C PRO A 96 -11.66 18.86 15.84
N ARG A 97 -11.86 18.74 14.53
CA ARG A 97 -11.81 19.85 13.58
C ARG A 97 -13.03 20.75 13.77
N SER A 98 -12.81 22.05 13.63
CA SER A 98 -13.91 23.02 13.60
C SER A 98 -14.55 23.03 12.21
N LEU A 99 -15.49 22.13 11.95
CA LEU A 99 -16.21 22.00 10.69
C LEU A 99 -17.65 22.50 10.82
N ASP A 100 -18.11 23.31 9.86
CA ASP A 100 -19.53 23.61 9.70
C ASP A 100 -20.30 22.43 9.07
N ALA A 101 -21.63 22.54 8.99
CA ALA A 101 -22.48 21.47 8.48
C ALA A 101 -22.17 21.06 7.02
N ASN A 102 -21.82 22.02 6.15
CA ASN A 102 -21.49 21.74 4.76
C ASN A 102 -20.11 21.08 4.66
N GLN A 103 -19.16 21.53 5.46
CA GLN A 103 -17.82 20.95 5.54
C GLN A 103 -17.85 19.52 6.08
N ARG A 104 -18.68 19.24 7.09
CA ARG A 104 -18.89 17.88 7.60
C ARG A 104 -19.45 16.95 6.52
N ALA A 105 -20.48 17.38 5.82
CA ALA A 105 -21.06 16.61 4.72
C ALA A 105 -20.05 16.37 3.57
N GLU A 106 -19.18 17.35 3.27
CA GLU A 106 -18.13 17.17 2.27
C GLU A 106 -17.07 16.17 2.72
N VAL A 107 -16.60 16.27 3.97
CA VAL A 107 -15.64 15.34 4.58
C VAL A 107 -16.21 13.91 4.56
N GLU A 108 -17.45 13.72 5.00
CA GLU A 108 -18.15 12.43 4.98
C GLU A 108 -18.18 11.86 3.56
N ARG A 109 -18.64 12.64 2.57
CA ARG A 109 -18.74 12.18 1.18
C ARG A 109 -17.38 11.77 0.61
N LYS A 110 -16.35 12.57 0.84
CA LYS A 110 -14.98 12.28 0.36
C LYS A 110 -14.42 11.04 1.04
N ALA A 111 -14.57 10.93 2.36
CA ALA A 111 -14.14 9.76 3.13
C ALA A 111 -14.86 8.48 2.69
N THR A 112 -16.18 8.52 2.50
CA THR A 112 -16.97 7.37 2.03
C THR A 112 -16.54 6.94 0.63
N LEU A 113 -16.29 7.89 -0.27
CA LEU A 113 -15.80 7.58 -1.61
C LEU A 113 -14.40 6.93 -1.56
N ALA A 114 -13.47 7.51 -0.80
CA ALA A 114 -12.13 6.96 -0.62
C ALA A 114 -12.16 5.56 0.04
N LEU A 115 -13.01 5.35 1.04
CA LEU A 115 -13.23 4.06 1.67
C LEU A 115 -13.73 3.03 0.65
N GLY A 116 -14.70 3.40 -0.21
CA GLY A 116 -15.21 2.53 -1.27
C GLY A 116 -14.13 2.16 -2.29
N MET A 117 -13.25 3.12 -2.65
CA MET A 117 -12.10 2.86 -3.52
C MET A 117 -11.11 1.88 -2.88
N ALA A 118 -10.75 2.11 -1.61
CA ALA A 118 -9.87 1.21 -0.88
C ALA A 118 -10.46 -0.20 -0.76
N PHE A 119 -11.73 -0.31 -0.39
CA PHE A 119 -12.45 -1.59 -0.33
C PHE A 119 -12.45 -2.30 -1.68
N GLY A 120 -12.84 -1.62 -2.76
CA GLY A 120 -12.88 -2.21 -4.10
C GLY A 120 -11.51 -2.67 -4.61
N ALA A 121 -10.46 -1.89 -4.34
CA ALA A 121 -9.08 -2.27 -4.67
C ALA A 121 -8.65 -3.53 -3.92
N GLN A 122 -8.97 -3.64 -2.63
CA GLN A 122 -8.62 -4.79 -1.81
C GLN A 122 -9.42 -6.05 -2.19
N ILE A 123 -10.68 -5.90 -2.62
CA ILE A 123 -11.44 -6.99 -3.26
C ILE A 123 -10.73 -7.47 -4.54
N ALA A 124 -10.25 -6.55 -5.38
CA ALA A 124 -9.52 -6.91 -6.60
C ALA A 124 -8.18 -7.59 -6.29
N ILE A 125 -7.45 -7.13 -5.28
CA ILE A 125 -6.21 -7.77 -4.79
C ILE A 125 -6.50 -9.18 -4.28
N SER A 126 -7.57 -9.34 -3.49
CA SER A 126 -8.04 -10.66 -3.02
C SER A 126 -8.42 -11.58 -4.19
N ALA A 127 -9.02 -11.05 -5.26
CA ALA A 127 -9.34 -11.85 -6.45
C ALA A 127 -8.09 -12.30 -7.23
N ASN A 128 -6.99 -11.52 -7.17
CA ASN A 128 -5.74 -11.87 -7.84
C ASN A 128 -4.97 -13.00 -7.12
N ASP A 129 -4.94 -12.99 -5.79
CA ASP A 129 -4.36 -14.08 -4.98
C ASP A 129 -5.10 -14.22 -3.64
N HIS A 130 -6.22 -14.93 -3.68
CA HIS A 130 -7.12 -15.07 -2.54
C HIS A 130 -6.47 -15.79 -1.35
N GLN A 131 -5.68 -16.83 -1.63
CA GLN A 131 -5.03 -17.61 -0.59
C GLN A 131 -4.00 -16.78 0.16
N ALA A 132 -3.11 -16.08 -0.55
CA ALA A 132 -2.12 -15.22 0.08
C ALA A 132 -2.79 -14.07 0.85
N PHE A 133 -3.84 -13.46 0.28
CA PHE A 133 -4.60 -12.40 0.93
C PHE A 133 -5.16 -12.83 2.30
N CYS A 134 -5.88 -13.95 2.35
CA CYS A 134 -6.45 -14.44 3.62
C CYS A 134 -5.40 -15.01 4.58
N GLN A 135 -4.28 -15.52 4.08
CA GLN A 135 -3.16 -15.93 4.94
C GLN A 135 -2.56 -14.71 5.66
N THR A 136 -2.34 -13.61 4.95
CA THR A 136 -1.84 -12.35 5.52
C THR A 136 -2.80 -11.78 6.55
N ALA A 137 -4.11 -11.73 6.27
CA ALA A 137 -5.12 -11.28 7.23
C ALA A 137 -5.10 -12.08 8.54
N ASN A 138 -4.88 -13.40 8.47
CA ASN A 138 -4.72 -14.23 9.67
C ASN A 138 -3.46 -13.90 10.47
N GLN A 139 -2.35 -13.59 9.78
CA GLN A 139 -1.11 -13.16 10.43
C GLN A 139 -1.29 -11.80 11.12
N GLU A 140 -1.97 -10.87 10.46
CA GLU A 140 -2.29 -9.54 11.00
C GLU A 140 -3.11 -9.67 12.28
N ARG A 141 -4.20 -10.44 12.26
CA ARG A 141 -5.03 -10.72 13.44
C ARG A 141 -4.23 -11.34 14.59
N ALA A 142 -3.31 -12.25 14.29
CA ALA A 142 -2.49 -12.94 15.28
C ALA A 142 -1.36 -12.06 15.86
N SER A 143 -0.95 -11.00 15.16
CA SER A 143 0.25 -10.24 15.49
C SER A 143 0.14 -9.35 16.74
N ALA A 144 -1.08 -9.13 17.27
CA ALA A 144 -1.38 -8.26 18.42
C ALA A 144 -0.79 -6.82 18.35
N LYS A 145 -0.30 -6.40 17.18
CA LYS A 145 0.40 -5.12 16.95
C LYS A 145 -0.42 -4.10 16.17
N ALA A 146 -1.55 -4.50 15.60
CA ALA A 146 -2.42 -3.59 14.87
C ALA A 146 -3.33 -2.84 15.86
N THR A 147 -2.90 -1.66 16.27
CA THR A 147 -3.80 -0.62 16.77
C THR A 147 -4.81 -0.34 15.64
N HIS A 148 -6.11 -0.16 15.95
CA HIS A 148 -7.19 0.08 14.97
C HIS A 148 -7.75 -1.17 14.23
N LEU A 149 -7.60 -2.37 14.79
CA LEU A 149 -8.36 -3.53 14.31
C LEU A 149 -9.86 -3.38 14.62
N ILE A 150 -10.68 -3.56 13.59
CA ILE A 150 -12.14 -3.48 13.65
C ILE A 150 -12.80 -4.86 13.45
N TRP A 151 -12.03 -5.95 13.47
CA TRP A 151 -12.60 -7.30 13.45
C TRP A 151 -13.12 -7.69 14.84
N THR A 152 -14.21 -8.45 14.88
CA THR A 152 -14.66 -9.09 16.11
C THR A 152 -13.62 -10.12 16.59
N LYS A 153 -13.53 -10.33 17.90
CA LYS A 153 -12.70 -11.38 18.49
C LYS A 153 -13.25 -12.77 18.21
#